data_AF-A0A6A5W9Q9-F1
#
_entry.id   AF-A0A6A5W9Q9-F1
#
_cell.length_a   1.000
_cell.length_b   1.000
_cell.length_c   1.000
_cell.angle_alpha   90.00
_cell.angle_beta   90.00
_cell.angle_gamma   90.00
#
_symmetry.space_group_name_H-M   'P 1'
#
loop_
_entity.id
_entity.type
_entity.pdbx_description
1 polymer ?
#
loop_
_entity_poly.entity_id
_entity_poly.type
_entity_poly.pdbx_seq_one_letter_code
_entity_poly.pdbx_strand_id
1 'polypeptide(L)'
;MGKSEDMALFGGHKGWKVSDWTASDDRVRGGMSQSYIEVTPSGTARFHGTLDIDTLGGAGFASQRTTTTSTTWDLSAYDGILIKLGKSDGKRYTFILKDQLLAPDRRTGREQATISYEYDFDVAALTEEMNVFVKWTELVPTYRGKKKNNAKSLDTTSVKRFSVMMRSFFGDQEGDFSLTIKSIKAVSRPEDLEKGVLVEKGDSAPFQKR
;
A
#
# COMPACT_ATOMS: atom_id res chain seq x y z
N MET A 1 -26.66 14.22 -5.15
CA MET A 1 -25.66 13.73 -6.13
C MET A 1 -25.70 12.22 -6.12
N GLY A 2 -25.83 11.56 -7.28
CA GLY A 2 -25.88 10.10 -7.37
C GLY A 2 -24.54 9.47 -7.00
N LYS A 3 -24.56 8.25 -6.46
CA LYS A 3 -23.34 7.45 -6.18
C LYS A 3 -22.62 7.19 -7.51
N SER A 4 -21.31 7.48 -7.57
CA SER A 4 -20.48 7.09 -8.71
C SER A 4 -20.30 5.57 -8.71
N GLU A 5 -20.32 4.94 -9.88
CA GLU A 5 -20.01 3.51 -9.99
C GLU A 5 -18.54 3.25 -9.60
N ASP A 6 -18.30 2.14 -8.90
CA ASP A 6 -16.95 1.71 -8.50
C ASP A 6 -15.99 1.66 -9.70
N MET A 7 -14.82 2.29 -9.56
CA MET A 7 -13.76 2.20 -10.56
C MET A 7 -12.79 1.06 -10.23
N ALA A 8 -12.70 0.06 -11.10
CA ALA A 8 -11.67 -0.97 -11.01
C ALA A 8 -10.29 -0.42 -11.39
N LEU A 9 -9.35 -0.46 -10.45
CA LEU A 9 -7.98 0.00 -10.65
C LEU A 9 -7.06 -1.16 -11.02
N PHE A 10 -7.12 -2.26 -10.26
CA PHE A 10 -6.32 -3.47 -10.46
C PHE A 10 -7.10 -4.71 -10.01
N GLY A 11 -6.93 -5.84 -10.70
CA GLY A 11 -7.64 -7.08 -10.38
C GLY A 11 -9.13 -7.03 -10.68
N GLY A 12 -9.89 -7.95 -10.07
CA GLY A 12 -11.32 -8.11 -10.36
C GLY A 12 -11.57 -8.33 -11.86
N HIS A 13 -12.58 -7.67 -12.42
CA HIS A 13 -12.90 -7.78 -13.84
C HIS A 13 -11.81 -7.19 -14.77
N LYS A 14 -10.94 -6.32 -14.26
CA LYS A 14 -9.81 -5.75 -15.02
C LYS A 14 -8.64 -6.72 -15.12
N GLY A 15 -8.60 -7.72 -14.25
CA GLY A 15 -7.50 -8.67 -14.11
C GLY A 15 -6.23 -8.05 -13.52
N TRP A 16 -5.25 -8.89 -13.24
CA TRP A 16 -3.92 -8.48 -12.82
C TRP A 16 -2.91 -8.67 -13.94
N LYS A 17 -1.95 -7.75 -14.05
CA LYS A 17 -0.82 -7.85 -14.95
C LYS A 17 0.46 -7.61 -14.14
N VAL A 18 1.35 -8.60 -14.12
CA VAL A 18 2.64 -8.48 -13.40
C VAL A 18 3.44 -7.28 -13.92
N SER A 19 3.40 -7.00 -15.22
CA SER A 19 4.09 -5.86 -15.86
C SER A 19 3.68 -4.49 -15.32
N ASP A 20 2.49 -4.38 -14.72
CA ASP A 20 2.02 -3.12 -14.16
C ASP A 20 2.71 -2.78 -12.84
N TRP A 21 3.47 -3.72 -12.27
CA TRP A 21 4.11 -3.59 -10.95
C TRP A 21 5.62 -3.85 -11.04
N THR A 22 6.36 -3.16 -10.18
CA THR A 22 7.81 -3.30 -10.09
C THR A 22 8.31 -3.05 -8.68
N ALA A 23 9.37 -3.78 -8.33
CA ALA A 23 9.97 -3.75 -7.00
C ALA A 23 10.56 -2.37 -6.68
N SER A 24 10.43 -1.98 -5.41
CA SER A 24 10.96 -0.76 -4.82
C SER A 24 11.49 -1.05 -3.43
N ASP A 25 12.30 -2.10 -3.27
CA ASP A 25 12.77 -2.57 -1.97
C ASP A 25 13.93 -1.72 -1.40
N ASP A 26 14.29 -1.96 -0.15
CA ASP A 26 15.39 -1.30 0.56
C ASP A 26 16.80 -1.56 0.00
N ARG A 27 16.95 -2.45 -0.99
CA ARG A 27 18.21 -2.72 -1.72
C ARG A 27 18.87 -1.46 -2.29
N VAL A 28 18.07 -0.45 -2.65
CA VAL A 28 18.60 0.86 -3.10
C VAL A 28 19.36 1.63 -2.01
N ARG A 29 19.23 1.20 -0.75
CA ARG A 29 19.94 1.68 0.43
C ARG A 29 20.89 0.64 1.04
N GLY A 30 21.14 -0.47 0.34
CA GLY A 30 21.99 -1.56 0.81
C GLY A 30 21.29 -2.58 1.71
N GLY A 31 19.96 -2.54 1.84
CA GLY A 31 19.21 -3.60 2.50
C GLY A 31 19.11 -4.88 1.64
N MET A 32 18.60 -5.95 2.24
CA MET A 32 18.50 -7.27 1.61
C MET A 32 17.05 -7.74 1.41
N SER A 33 16.06 -6.88 1.71
CA SER A 33 14.66 -7.22 1.52
C SER A 33 14.31 -7.34 0.04
N GLN A 34 13.40 -8.28 -0.27
CA GLN A 34 12.94 -8.52 -1.63
C GLN A 34 11.44 -8.77 -1.65
N SER A 35 10.77 -8.22 -2.66
CA SER A 35 9.36 -8.46 -2.89
C SER A 35 9.06 -8.80 -4.34
N TYR A 36 7.90 -9.42 -4.55
CA TYR A 36 7.39 -9.84 -5.84
C TYR A 36 5.87 -9.70 -5.88
N ILE A 37 5.33 -9.53 -7.09
CA ILE A 37 3.92 -9.76 -7.39
C ILE A 37 3.82 -10.87 -8.43
N GLU A 38 3.01 -11.89 -8.13
CA GLU A 38 2.66 -12.97 -9.05
C GLU A 38 1.15 -12.93 -9.31
N VAL A 39 0.72 -13.37 -10.50
CA VAL A 39 -0.71 -13.65 -10.75
C VAL A 39 -0.97 -15.13 -10.49
N THR A 40 -1.88 -15.42 -9.57
CA THR A 40 -2.24 -16.79 -9.20
C THR A 40 -3.12 -17.44 -10.28
N PRO A 41 -3.26 -18.78 -10.29
CA PRO A 41 -4.17 -19.47 -11.22
C PRO A 41 -5.63 -19.02 -11.13
N SER A 42 -6.06 -18.48 -9.98
CA SER A 42 -7.42 -17.93 -9.79
C SER A 42 -7.56 -16.47 -10.24
N GLY A 43 -6.51 -15.89 -10.85
CA GLY A 43 -6.54 -14.54 -11.41
C GLY A 43 -6.37 -13.43 -10.36
N THR A 44 -5.94 -13.74 -9.15
CA THR A 44 -5.61 -12.76 -8.10
C THR A 44 -4.12 -12.43 -8.08
N ALA A 45 -3.71 -11.35 -7.43
CA ALA A 45 -2.29 -11.08 -7.20
C ALA A 45 -1.83 -11.64 -5.86
N ARG A 46 -0.63 -12.20 -5.83
CA ARG A 46 0.09 -12.52 -4.60
C ARG A 46 1.27 -11.56 -4.44
N PHE A 47 1.23 -10.72 -3.42
CA PHE A 47 2.36 -9.90 -2.98
C PHE A 47 3.14 -10.68 -1.92
N HIS A 48 4.40 -11.02 -2.18
CA HIS A 48 5.18 -11.87 -1.27
C HIS A 48 6.67 -11.58 -1.37
N GLY A 49 7.45 -12.15 -0.44
CA GLY A 49 8.90 -12.04 -0.43
C GLY A 49 9.46 -12.25 0.97
N THR A 50 10.64 -11.69 1.22
CA THR A 50 11.33 -11.76 2.51
C THR A 50 11.71 -10.36 2.95
N LEU A 51 11.36 -10.01 4.19
CA LEU A 51 11.75 -8.77 4.85
C LEU A 51 12.97 -9.05 5.74
N ASP A 52 14.12 -8.52 5.33
CA ASP A 52 15.35 -8.55 6.12
C ASP A 52 15.46 -7.26 6.94
N ILE A 53 15.64 -7.39 8.25
CA ILE A 53 15.78 -6.23 9.14
C ILE A 53 17.18 -6.11 9.72
N ASP A 54 17.97 -7.18 9.69
CA ASP A 54 19.31 -7.21 10.27
C ASP A 54 20.29 -6.30 9.52
N THR A 55 20.25 -6.31 8.19
CA THR A 55 21.21 -5.57 7.36
C THR A 55 21.19 -4.07 7.63
N LEU A 56 20.02 -3.52 7.98
CA LEU A 56 19.85 -2.09 8.29
C LEU A 56 19.54 -1.83 9.77
N GLY A 57 19.90 -2.76 10.66
CA GLY A 57 19.83 -2.57 12.11
C GLY A 57 18.41 -2.39 12.66
N GLY A 58 17.50 -3.31 12.29
CA GLY A 58 16.08 -3.30 12.65
C GLY A 58 15.18 -2.54 11.68
N ALA A 59 15.75 -1.78 10.75
CA ALA A 59 15.01 -1.17 9.65
C ALA A 59 14.93 -2.13 8.44
N GLY A 60 13.86 -2.06 7.67
CA GLY A 60 13.74 -2.81 6.42
C GLY A 60 12.39 -2.56 5.75
N PHE A 61 12.36 -2.66 4.43
CA PHE A 61 11.10 -2.68 3.68
C PHE A 61 11.22 -3.38 2.32
N ALA A 62 10.17 -4.11 1.98
CA ALA A 62 9.96 -4.77 0.70
C ALA A 62 8.66 -4.22 0.09
N SER A 63 8.71 -3.70 -1.14
CA SER A 63 7.58 -2.98 -1.72
C SER A 63 7.43 -3.21 -3.21
N GLN A 64 6.17 -3.32 -3.65
CA GLN A 64 5.79 -3.28 -5.06
C GLN A 64 4.99 -2.02 -5.34
N ARG A 65 5.30 -1.34 -6.45
CA ARG A 65 4.58 -0.14 -6.90
C ARG A 65 4.23 -0.23 -8.36
N THR A 66 3.25 0.56 -8.81
CA THR A 66 2.92 0.64 -10.23
C THR A 66 4.09 1.15 -11.07
N THR A 67 4.38 0.48 -12.19
CA THR A 67 5.52 0.77 -13.09
C THR A 67 5.35 2.08 -13.87
N THR A 68 4.11 2.44 -14.20
CA THR A 68 3.81 3.65 -14.98
C THR A 68 4.27 4.93 -14.25
N THR A 69 4.80 5.86 -15.03
CA THR A 69 5.20 7.20 -14.58
C THR A 69 4.41 8.32 -15.27
N SER A 70 3.58 7.97 -16.25
CA SER A 70 2.79 8.92 -17.05
C SER A 70 1.29 8.84 -16.78
N THR A 71 0.80 7.70 -16.29
CA THR A 71 -0.62 7.54 -15.96
C THR A 71 -1.02 8.44 -14.80
N THR A 72 -2.17 9.06 -14.94
CA THR A 72 -2.83 9.84 -13.90
C THR A 72 -4.22 9.28 -13.69
N TRP A 73 -4.58 9.05 -12.44
CA TRP A 73 -5.92 8.62 -12.05
C TRP A 73 -6.61 9.79 -11.36
N ASP A 74 -7.70 10.26 -11.97
CA ASP A 74 -8.63 11.15 -11.30
C ASP A 74 -9.60 10.30 -10.48
N LEU A 75 -9.44 10.36 -9.17
CA LEU A 75 -10.25 9.67 -8.17
C LEU A 75 -11.11 10.63 -7.35
N SER A 76 -11.27 11.88 -7.80
CA SER A 76 -11.97 12.93 -7.05
C SER A 76 -13.46 12.66 -6.82
N ALA A 77 -14.06 11.76 -7.59
CA ALA A 77 -15.45 11.33 -7.43
C ALA A 77 -15.67 10.26 -6.32
N TYR A 78 -14.59 9.72 -5.74
CA TYR A 78 -14.64 8.62 -4.78
C TYR A 78 -14.26 9.09 -3.37
N ASP A 79 -14.57 8.28 -2.36
CA ASP A 79 -14.27 8.58 -0.94
C ASP A 79 -13.05 7.82 -0.41
N GLY A 80 -12.61 6.79 -1.15
CA GLY A 80 -11.48 5.96 -0.75
C GLY A 80 -11.15 4.84 -1.72
N ILE A 81 -10.18 4.04 -1.32
CA ILE A 81 -9.82 2.77 -1.98
C ILE A 81 -10.41 1.61 -1.20
N LEU A 82 -11.09 0.71 -1.90
CA LEU A 82 -11.45 -0.61 -1.38
C LEU A 82 -10.45 -1.65 -1.88
N ILE A 83 -9.76 -2.30 -0.95
CA ILE A 83 -8.84 -3.41 -1.21
C ILE A 83 -9.54 -4.69 -0.74
N LYS A 84 -9.83 -5.58 -1.69
CA LYS A 84 -10.33 -6.93 -1.38
C LYS A 84 -9.14 -7.87 -1.26
N LEU A 85 -8.93 -8.41 -0.06
CA LEU A 85 -7.86 -9.34 0.28
C LEU A 85 -8.37 -10.79 0.23
N GLY A 86 -7.43 -11.71 0.05
CA GLY A 86 -7.62 -13.15 0.21
C GLY A 86 -6.73 -13.69 1.32
N LYS A 87 -6.15 -14.88 1.09
CA LYS A 87 -5.20 -15.51 2.01
C LYS A 87 -4.07 -14.55 2.42
N SER A 88 -3.81 -14.51 3.72
CA SER A 88 -2.76 -13.71 4.35
C SER A 88 -1.97 -14.54 5.35
N ASP A 89 -0.84 -14.00 5.77
CA ASP A 89 0.13 -14.54 6.71
C ASP A 89 0.05 -13.91 8.11
N GLY A 90 -0.88 -12.98 8.34
CA GLY A 90 -1.01 -12.33 9.64
C GLY A 90 -0.13 -11.10 9.85
N LYS A 91 0.65 -10.69 8.84
CA LYS A 91 1.57 -9.54 8.95
C LYS A 91 0.82 -8.21 8.79
N ARG A 92 1.49 -7.13 9.20
CA ARG A 92 1.06 -5.75 8.95
C ARG A 92 1.57 -5.27 7.60
N TYR A 93 0.70 -4.63 6.83
CA TYR A 93 1.03 -4.09 5.51
C TYR A 93 0.73 -2.60 5.44
N THR A 94 1.40 -1.92 4.51
CA THR A 94 1.14 -0.51 4.20
C THR A 94 0.66 -0.39 2.76
N PHE A 95 -0.46 0.28 2.56
CA PHE A 95 -0.90 0.77 1.26
C PHE A 95 -0.45 2.21 1.06
N ILE A 96 0.09 2.54 -0.12
CA ILE A 96 0.71 3.84 -0.37
C ILE A 96 0.18 4.44 -1.66
N LEU A 97 -0.22 5.71 -1.58
CA LEU A 97 -0.52 6.55 -2.73
C LEU A 97 0.51 7.66 -2.90
N LYS A 98 0.69 8.10 -4.14
CA LYS A 98 1.34 9.38 -4.47
C LYS A 98 0.52 10.12 -5.51
N ASP A 99 0.41 11.42 -5.33
CA ASP A 99 -0.17 12.38 -6.28
C ASP A 99 0.90 13.15 -7.08
N GLN A 100 2.17 12.98 -6.72
CA GLN A 100 3.29 13.63 -7.39
C GLN A 100 4.44 12.66 -7.62
N LEU A 101 4.93 12.67 -8.86
CA LEU A 101 6.21 12.11 -9.26
C LEU A 101 7.08 13.24 -9.80
N LEU A 102 8.35 13.25 -9.44
CA LEU A 102 9.34 14.16 -10.01
C LEU A 102 10.08 13.45 -11.13
N ALA A 103 10.58 14.21 -12.09
CA ALA A 103 11.50 13.69 -13.09
C ALA A 103 12.68 12.97 -12.39
N PRO A 104 13.22 11.87 -12.95
CA PRO A 104 14.40 11.24 -12.39
C PRO A 104 15.53 12.24 -12.21
N ASP A 105 16.33 12.06 -11.16
CA ASP A 105 17.50 12.87 -10.90
C ASP A 105 18.43 12.82 -12.12
N ARG A 106 18.76 14.00 -12.68
CA ARG A 106 19.49 14.09 -13.96
C ARG A 106 20.90 13.49 -13.89
N ARG A 107 21.49 13.41 -12.70
CA ARG A 107 22.88 12.93 -12.51
C ARG A 107 22.92 11.42 -12.29
N THR A 108 21.99 10.90 -11.52
CA THR A 108 21.99 9.49 -11.08
C THR A 108 20.98 8.63 -11.83
N GLY A 109 20.06 9.25 -12.58
CA GLY A 109 18.91 8.58 -13.22
C GLY A 109 17.91 8.02 -12.21
N ARG A 110 18.11 8.24 -10.91
CA ARG A 110 17.30 7.64 -9.84
C ARG A 110 16.02 8.42 -9.66
N GLU A 111 14.96 7.69 -9.34
CA GLU A 111 13.71 8.26 -8.92
C GLU A 111 13.88 9.11 -7.65
N GLN A 112 13.30 10.32 -7.66
CA GLN A 112 13.37 11.25 -6.54
C GLN A 112 12.25 10.99 -5.53
N ALA A 113 12.52 11.33 -4.26
CA ALA A 113 11.54 11.18 -3.20
C ALA A 113 10.51 12.32 -3.23
N THR A 114 9.24 11.94 -3.11
CA THR A 114 8.07 12.82 -2.94
C THR A 114 7.29 12.42 -1.69
N ILE A 115 6.25 13.17 -1.33
CA ILE A 115 5.32 12.76 -0.28
C ILE A 115 4.68 11.42 -0.64
N SER A 116 4.55 10.55 0.35
CA SER A 116 3.83 9.29 0.27
C SER A 116 2.65 9.37 1.23
N TYR A 117 1.46 9.00 0.77
CA TYR A 117 0.26 8.95 1.58
C TYR A 117 0.03 7.50 1.98
N GLU A 118 0.32 7.19 3.24
CA GLU A 118 0.43 5.83 3.76
C GLU A 118 -0.79 5.45 4.60
N TYR A 119 -1.25 4.21 4.47
CA TYR A 119 -2.25 3.59 5.34
C TYR A 119 -1.74 2.22 5.78
N ASP A 120 -1.52 2.05 7.07
CA ASP A 120 -1.12 0.78 7.66
C ASP A 120 -2.35 -0.02 8.05
N PHE A 121 -2.36 -1.33 7.76
CA PHE A 121 -3.44 -2.24 8.13
C PHE A 121 -2.90 -3.60 8.54
N ASP A 122 -3.50 -4.15 9.58
CA ASP A 122 -3.25 -5.52 10.06
C ASP A 122 -4.20 -6.48 9.34
N VAL A 123 -3.69 -7.63 8.90
CA VAL A 123 -4.50 -8.65 8.23
C VAL A 123 -4.56 -9.88 9.14
N ALA A 124 -5.75 -10.38 9.42
CA ALA A 124 -5.88 -11.59 10.25
C ALA A 124 -5.36 -12.83 9.52
N ALA A 125 -4.51 -13.63 10.18
CA ALA A 125 -3.78 -14.76 9.60
C ALA A 125 -4.66 -15.89 9.03
N LEU A 126 -5.92 -16.00 9.45
CA LEU A 126 -6.83 -17.11 9.11
C LEU A 126 -8.04 -16.69 8.27
N THR A 127 -8.04 -15.48 7.74
CA THR A 127 -9.17 -14.98 6.95
C THR A 127 -9.02 -15.33 5.47
N GLU A 128 -10.05 -15.96 4.88
CA GLU A 128 -10.09 -16.27 3.45
C GLU A 128 -10.50 -15.07 2.58
N GLU A 129 -11.23 -14.10 3.15
CA GLU A 129 -11.61 -12.83 2.53
C GLU A 129 -11.73 -11.69 3.54
N MET A 130 -11.07 -10.57 3.26
CA MET A 130 -11.15 -9.36 4.07
C MET A 130 -11.24 -8.14 3.16
N ASN A 131 -11.98 -7.12 3.58
CA ASN A 131 -12.02 -5.84 2.89
C ASN A 131 -11.31 -4.78 3.74
N VAL A 132 -10.44 -4.00 3.11
CA VAL A 132 -9.81 -2.83 3.72
C VAL A 132 -10.28 -1.60 2.96
N PHE A 133 -11.01 -0.72 3.64
CA PHE A 133 -11.45 0.55 3.06
C PHE A 133 -10.54 1.69 3.55
N VAL A 134 -9.72 2.20 2.64
CA VAL A 134 -8.77 3.28 2.89
C VAL A 134 -9.44 4.61 2.54
N LYS A 135 -9.93 5.33 3.55
CA LYS A 135 -10.49 6.68 3.35
C LYS A 135 -9.38 7.68 3.09
N TRP A 136 -9.65 8.69 2.25
CA TRP A 136 -8.68 9.76 1.98
C TRP A 136 -8.20 10.47 3.24
N THR A 137 -9.09 10.68 4.20
CA THR A 137 -8.81 11.37 5.46
C THR A 137 -7.98 10.54 6.45
N GLU A 138 -7.87 9.23 6.23
CA GLU A 138 -7.09 8.33 7.09
C GLU A 138 -5.65 8.13 6.58
N LEU A 139 -5.33 8.64 5.39
CA LEU A 139 -4.00 8.59 4.82
C LEU A 139 -3.03 9.51 5.58
N VAL A 140 -1.90 8.97 5.99
CA VAL A 140 -0.85 9.70 6.70
C VAL A 140 0.23 10.14 5.71
N PRO A 141 0.44 11.46 5.50
CA PRO A 141 1.52 11.93 4.64
C PRO A 141 2.88 11.72 5.31
N THR A 142 3.81 11.12 4.57
CA THR A 142 5.19 10.88 4.99
C THR A 142 6.17 11.36 3.92
N TYR A 143 7.40 11.67 4.34
CA TYR A 143 8.54 11.84 3.44
C TYR A 143 9.67 10.96 3.91
N ARG A 144 10.05 9.98 3.09
CA ARG A 144 11.08 8.98 3.42
C ARG A 144 10.80 8.29 4.78
N GLY A 145 9.55 7.89 5.00
CA GLY A 145 9.10 7.18 6.21
C GLY A 145 8.88 8.06 7.44
N LYS A 146 9.09 9.39 7.35
CA LYS A 146 8.84 10.33 8.44
C LYS A 146 7.54 11.08 8.21
N LYS A 147 6.62 11.04 9.18
CA LYS A 147 5.34 11.77 9.13
C LYS A 147 5.54 13.27 8.87
N LYS A 148 4.66 13.86 8.07
CA LYS A 148 4.65 15.28 7.71
C LYS A 148 3.32 15.93 8.10
N ASN A 149 3.26 16.42 9.34
CA ASN A 149 2.02 16.99 9.91
C ASN A 149 1.44 18.18 9.14
N ASN A 150 2.29 18.93 8.41
CA ASN A 150 1.88 20.12 7.65
C ASN A 150 1.83 19.87 6.13
N ALA A 151 1.86 18.61 5.69
CA ALA A 151 1.67 18.31 4.28
C ALA A 151 0.22 18.55 3.85
N LYS A 152 0.01 18.91 2.59
CA LYS A 152 -1.33 18.97 2.00
C LYS A 152 -1.94 17.57 2.00
N SER A 153 -3.26 17.48 2.09
CA SER A 153 -4.00 16.25 1.80
C SER A 153 -3.69 15.76 0.38
N LEU A 154 -3.90 14.46 0.15
CA LEU A 154 -3.73 13.84 -1.16
C LEU A 154 -4.56 14.59 -2.21
N ASP A 155 -3.93 15.00 -3.32
CA ASP A 155 -4.65 15.49 -4.49
C ASP A 155 -5.26 14.31 -5.26
N THR A 156 -6.54 14.03 -4.98
CA THR A 156 -7.28 12.92 -5.60
C THR A 156 -7.54 13.12 -7.08
N THR A 157 -7.39 14.33 -7.63
CA THR A 157 -7.55 14.57 -9.08
C THR A 157 -6.36 14.07 -9.89
N SER A 158 -5.23 13.82 -9.21
CA SER A 158 -3.94 13.62 -9.84
C SER A 158 -3.14 12.48 -9.21
N VAL A 159 -3.80 11.38 -8.78
CA VAL A 159 -3.08 10.21 -8.26
C VAL A 159 -2.16 9.67 -9.36
N LYS A 160 -0.89 9.40 -9.03
CA LYS A 160 0.18 8.97 -9.95
C LYS A 160 0.76 7.61 -9.63
N ARG A 161 0.54 7.08 -8.43
CA ARG A 161 1.12 5.80 -8.04
C ARG A 161 0.36 5.12 -6.92
N PHE A 162 0.33 3.80 -7.02
CA PHE A 162 -0.10 2.86 -6.00
C PHE A 162 1.08 1.98 -5.58
N SER A 163 1.19 1.69 -4.30
CA SER A 163 2.18 0.73 -3.78
C SER A 163 1.58 -0.10 -2.65
N VAL A 164 2.07 -1.33 -2.52
CA VAL A 164 1.86 -2.22 -1.38
C VAL A 164 3.23 -2.52 -0.79
N MET A 165 3.33 -2.52 0.54
CA MET A 165 4.60 -2.63 1.24
C MET A 165 4.48 -3.48 2.49
N MET A 166 5.51 -4.29 2.71
CA MET A 166 5.85 -4.92 3.98
C MET A 166 7.05 -4.16 4.55
N ARG A 167 6.97 -3.72 5.81
CA ARG A 167 8.05 -2.95 6.47
C ARG A 167 8.27 -3.45 7.88
N SER A 168 9.46 -3.23 8.43
CA SER A 168 9.81 -3.77 9.75
C SER A 168 9.10 -3.11 10.93
N PHE A 169 8.57 -1.91 10.73
CA PHE A 169 8.14 -1.02 11.82
C PHE A 169 9.20 -0.85 12.91
N PHE A 170 10.48 -0.87 12.52
CA PHE A 170 11.65 -0.77 13.42
C PHE A 170 11.80 -1.96 14.39
N GLY A 171 11.47 -3.17 13.92
CA GLY A 171 11.76 -4.42 14.62
C GLY A 171 10.52 -5.21 15.04
N ASP A 172 9.31 -4.68 14.78
CA ASP A 172 8.06 -5.37 15.15
C ASP A 172 7.79 -6.59 14.25
N GLN A 173 8.33 -6.62 13.03
CA GLN A 173 8.15 -7.75 12.12
C GLN A 173 9.29 -7.92 11.12
N GLU A 174 9.55 -9.17 10.75
CA GLU A 174 10.55 -9.62 9.77
C GLU A 174 10.15 -10.96 9.15
N GLY A 175 11.00 -11.46 8.25
CA GLY A 175 10.91 -12.78 7.65
C GLY A 175 10.05 -12.83 6.40
N ASP A 176 9.65 -14.05 6.03
CA ASP A 176 8.82 -14.27 4.85
C ASP A 176 7.43 -13.69 5.05
N PHE A 177 6.89 -13.11 3.96
CA PHE A 177 5.55 -12.57 3.92
C PHE A 177 4.81 -12.97 2.64
N SER A 178 3.49 -13.04 2.70
CA SER A 178 2.61 -13.39 1.59
C SER A 178 1.18 -12.91 1.81
N LEU A 179 0.73 -11.99 0.96
CA LEU A 179 -0.62 -11.42 0.95
C LEU A 179 -1.27 -11.62 -0.43
N THR A 180 -2.48 -12.18 -0.45
CA THR A 180 -3.29 -12.27 -1.66
C THR A 180 -4.18 -11.02 -1.78
N ILE A 181 -4.14 -10.35 -2.94
CA ILE A 181 -4.96 -9.19 -3.27
C ILE A 181 -5.87 -9.56 -4.45
N LYS A 182 -7.17 -9.62 -4.20
CA LYS A 182 -8.18 -9.97 -5.21
C LYS A 182 -8.47 -8.78 -6.12
N SER A 183 -8.66 -7.59 -5.55
CA SER A 183 -8.88 -6.36 -6.32
C SER A 183 -8.56 -5.10 -5.53
N ILE A 184 -8.24 -4.03 -6.24
CA ILE A 184 -8.13 -2.66 -5.75
C ILE A 184 -9.10 -1.80 -6.56
N LYS A 185 -10.01 -1.09 -5.90
CA LYS A 185 -11.02 -0.24 -6.52
C LYS A 185 -11.07 1.13 -5.85
N ALA A 186 -11.42 2.17 -6.60
CA ALA A 186 -11.90 3.42 -6.01
C ALA A 186 -13.43 3.34 -5.87
N VAL A 187 -13.95 3.71 -4.70
CA VAL A 187 -15.39 3.58 -4.38
C VAL A 187 -15.89 4.83 -3.66
N SER A 188 -17.12 5.25 -3.95
CA SER A 188 -17.84 6.24 -3.14
C SER A 188 -18.48 5.46 -1.99
N ARG A 189 -18.31 5.91 -0.74
CA ARG A 189 -18.66 5.17 0.48
C ARG A 189 -20.10 4.63 0.37
N PRO A 190 -20.30 3.30 0.25
CA PRO A 190 -21.63 2.73 0.38
C PRO A 190 -22.03 2.75 1.87
N GLU A 191 -23.29 3.08 2.15
CA GLU A 191 -23.90 2.98 3.49
C GLU A 191 -23.78 1.54 4.06
N ASP A 192 -23.62 0.53 3.19
CA ASP A 192 -23.55 -0.90 3.55
C ASP A 192 -22.21 -1.35 4.19
N LEU A 193 -21.15 -0.54 4.14
CA LEU A 193 -19.87 -0.89 4.80
C LEU A 193 -19.91 -0.77 6.33
N GLU A 194 -21.01 -0.28 6.92
CA GLU A 194 -21.20 -0.36 8.39
C GLU A 194 -21.28 -1.80 8.92
N LYS A 195 -21.33 -2.83 8.05
CA LYS A 195 -21.44 -4.24 8.47
C LYS A 195 -20.25 -5.15 8.13
N GLY A 196 -19.13 -4.63 7.62
CA GLY A 196 -17.99 -5.45 7.19
C GLY A 196 -16.67 -4.98 7.78
N VAL A 197 -16.36 -5.43 9.00
CA VAL A 197 -15.07 -5.34 9.73
C VAL A 197 -14.24 -4.08 9.42
N LEU A 198 -14.51 -3.03 10.19
CA LEU A 198 -13.52 -1.99 10.45
C LEU A 198 -12.39 -2.63 11.27
N VAL A 199 -11.14 -2.56 10.81
CA VAL A 199 -10.01 -2.71 11.74
C VAL A 199 -9.98 -1.41 12.53
N GLU A 200 -10.57 -1.44 13.73
CA GLU A 200 -10.34 -0.38 14.71
C GLU A 200 -8.86 -0.36 15.05
N LYS A 201 -8.26 0.81 14.86
CA LYS A 201 -6.88 1.09 15.24
C LYS A 201 -6.81 1.02 16.77
N GLY A 202 -6.28 -0.08 17.31
CA GLY A 202 -5.96 -0.17 18.73
C GLY A 202 -4.92 0.90 19.06
N ASP A 203 -5.26 1.85 19.92
CA ASP A 203 -4.32 2.81 20.47
C ASP A 203 -3.22 2.04 21.22
N SER A 204 -2.03 1.99 20.63
CA SER A 204 -0.83 1.53 21.33
C SER A 204 -0.47 2.59 22.39
N ALA A 205 -0.86 2.35 23.63
CA ALA A 205 -0.40 3.14 24.77
C ALA A 205 1.14 3.10 24.84
N PRO A 206 1.80 4.23 25.19
CA PRO A 206 3.25 4.27 25.27
C PRO A 206 3.76 3.35 26.38
N PHE A 207 4.71 2.49 26.00
CA PHE A 207 5.44 1.58 26.87
C PHE A 207 6.18 2.39 27.96
N GLN A 208 5.72 2.31 29.21
CA GLN A 208 6.48 2.83 30.36
C GLN A 208 7.61 1.83 30.68
N LYS A 209 8.85 2.29 30.51
CA LYS A 209 10.04 1.57 31.00
C LYS A 209 9.95 1.44 32.53
N ARG A 210 10.12 0.22 33.02
CA ARG A 210 10.60 -0.05 34.39
C ARG A 210 12.12 -0.09 34.37
#